data_AF-A0A7S0VGF6-F1
#
_entry.id   AF-A0A7S0VGF6-F1
#
_cell.length_a   1.000
_cell.length_b   1.000
_cell.length_c   1.000
_cell.angle_alpha   90.00
_cell.angle_beta   90.00
_cell.angle_gamma   90.00
#
_symmetry.space_group_name_H-M   'P 1'
#
loop_
_entity.id
_entity.type
_entity.pdbx_description
1 polymer ?
#
loop_
_entity_poly.entity_id
_entity_poly.type
_entity_poly.pdbx_seq_one_letter_code
_entity_poly.pdbx_strand_id
1 'polypeptide(L)'
;MGLIWWILPAIAAVIGLMLLFAGFGKLARLKAGSGAVRLTFGAGMLALAGVVAFAGLNLQTYKRLTKERYAANIKFEAVEGEANAYTLDLTFSDGRKLVEANGAQPVLRGNEFEIGA
;
A
#
# COMPACT_ATOMS: atom_id res chain seq x y z
N MET A 1 6.65 -1.67 7.20
CA MET A 1 7.04 -1.71 5.77
C MET A 1 8.49 -2.16 5.70
N GLY A 2 8.82 -3.17 4.91
CA GLY A 2 10.19 -3.72 4.88
C GLY A 2 11.14 -2.75 4.20
N LEU A 3 11.94 -2.03 4.99
CA LEU A 3 13.00 -1.11 4.54
C LEU A 3 13.97 -1.76 3.53
N ILE A 4 14.04 -3.09 3.56
CA ILE A 4 14.79 -3.95 2.66
C ILE A 4 14.49 -3.71 1.16
N TRP A 5 13.24 -3.39 0.80
CA TRP A 5 12.83 -3.13 -0.60
C TRP A 5 13.40 -1.83 -1.17
N TRP A 6 14.02 -1.02 -0.31
CA TRP A 6 14.64 0.24 -0.69
C TRP A 6 16.16 0.20 -0.50
N ILE A 7 16.62 -0.37 0.63
CA ILE A 7 18.05 -0.43 0.96
C ILE A 7 18.82 -1.27 -0.07
N LEU A 8 18.35 -2.48 -0.36
CA LEU A 8 19.06 -3.38 -1.28
C LEU A 8 19.19 -2.79 -2.70
N PRO A 9 18.10 -2.34 -3.36
CA PRO A 9 18.24 -1.73 -4.68
C PRO A 9 19.02 -0.41 -4.64
N ALA A 10 18.94 0.39 -3.57
CA ALA A 10 19.74 1.62 -3.47
C ALA A 10 21.25 1.33 -3.41
N ILE A 11 21.68 0.38 -2.57
CA ILE A 11 23.09 -0.04 -2.50
C ILE A 11 23.54 -0.62 -3.84
N ALA A 12 22.73 -1.49 -4.45
CA ALA A 12 23.01 -2.04 -5.76
C ALA A 12 23.11 -0.95 -6.84
N ALA A 13 22.26 0.07 -6.80
CA ALA A 13 22.32 1.20 -7.72
C ALA A 13 23.62 2.00 -7.58
N VAL A 14 24.05 2.28 -6.34
CA VAL A 14 25.31 2.98 -6.07
C VAL A 14 26.51 2.20 -6.60
N ILE A 15 26.59 0.90 -6.30
CA ILE A 15 27.68 0.04 -6.78
C ILE A 15 27.64 -0.06 -8.32
N GLY A 16 26.45 -0.19 -8.91
CA GLY A 16 26.27 -0.25 -10.37
C GLY A 16 26.77 1.02 -11.07
N LEU A 17 26.44 2.19 -10.53
CA LEU A 17 26.94 3.49 -11.00
C LEU A 17 28.46 3.59 -10.88
N MET A 18 29.03 3.18 -9.73
CA MET A 18 30.48 3.16 -9.53
C MET A 18 31.19 2.30 -10.58
N LEU A 19 30.65 1.11 -10.88
CA LEU A 19 31.20 0.22 -11.90
C LEU A 19 31.06 0.81 -13.32
N LEU A 20 29.96 1.47 -13.63
CA LEU A 20 29.75 2.16 -14.90
C LEU A 20 30.80 3.25 -15.13
N PHE A 21 30.98 4.17 -14.17
CA PHE A 21 32.00 5.21 -14.26
C PHE A 21 33.42 4.61 -14.31
N ALA A 22 33.69 3.58 -13.50
CA ALA A 22 34.97 2.89 -13.53
C ALA A 22 35.22 2.13 -14.85
N GLY A 23 34.16 1.68 -15.53
CA GLY A 23 34.20 1.03 -16.83
C GLY A 23 34.54 2.02 -17.94
N PHE A 24 33.82 3.15 -18.00
CA PHE A 24 34.16 4.25 -18.91
C PHE A 24 35.58 4.77 -18.69
N GLY A 25 36.01 4.93 -17.44
CA GLY A 25 37.38 5.34 -17.11
C GLY A 25 38.45 4.35 -17.59
N LYS A 26 38.12 3.05 -17.68
CA LYS A 26 39.03 2.04 -18.27
C LYS A 26 39.04 2.07 -19.79
N LEU A 27 37.88 2.27 -20.42
CA LEU A 27 37.79 2.44 -21.88
C LEU A 27 38.57 3.66 -22.35
N ALA A 28 38.47 4.80 -21.63
CA ALA A 28 39.24 6.01 -21.91
C ALA A 28 40.76 5.80 -21.83
N ARG A 29 41.21 4.76 -21.13
CA ARG A 29 42.63 4.35 -21.02
C ARG A 29 42.98 3.21 -21.99
N LEU A 30 42.19 2.99 -23.04
CA LEU A 30 42.35 1.93 -24.05
C LEU A 30 42.33 0.50 -23.47
N LYS A 31 41.80 0.31 -22.25
CA LYS A 31 41.70 -1.01 -21.61
C LYS A 31 40.34 -1.64 -21.88
N ALA A 32 40.08 -1.95 -23.16
CA ALA A 32 38.77 -2.38 -23.68
C ALA A 32 38.15 -3.54 -22.89
N GLY A 33 38.89 -4.65 -22.68
CA GLY A 33 38.35 -5.81 -21.95
C GLY A 33 37.92 -5.48 -20.51
N SER A 34 38.77 -4.81 -19.75
CA SER A 34 38.44 -4.43 -18.37
C SER A 34 37.33 -3.38 -18.27
N GLY A 35 37.22 -2.50 -19.27
CA GLY A 35 36.15 -1.51 -19.35
C GLY A 35 34.81 -2.16 -19.68
N ALA A 36 34.78 -3.03 -20.69
CA ALA A 36 33.60 -3.76 -21.11
C ALA A 36 33.00 -4.59 -19.96
N VAL A 37 33.82 -5.37 -19.25
CA VAL A 37 33.36 -6.19 -18.10
C VAL A 37 32.68 -5.31 -17.03
N ARG A 38 33.29 -4.17 -16.68
CA ARG A 38 32.75 -3.26 -15.66
C ARG A 38 31.47 -2.57 -16.11
N LEU A 39 31.39 -2.18 -17.39
CA LEU A 39 30.19 -1.59 -17.96
C LEU A 39 29.03 -2.58 -17.97
N THR A 40 29.25 -3.81 -18.43
CA THR A 40 28.21 -4.83 -18.47
C THR A 40 27.70 -5.16 -17.07
N PHE A 41 28.61 -5.34 -16.11
CA PHE A 41 28.20 -5.64 -14.73
C PHE A 41 27.51 -4.45 -14.06
N GLY A 42 28.02 -3.22 -14.27
CA GLY A 42 27.40 -1.99 -13.77
C GLY A 42 26.00 -1.78 -14.32
N ALA A 43 25.83 -1.88 -15.64
CA ALA A 43 24.54 -1.78 -16.30
C ALA A 43 23.56 -2.87 -15.86
N GLY A 44 24.03 -4.12 -15.76
CA GLY A 44 23.23 -5.25 -15.27
C GLY A 44 22.75 -5.04 -13.83
N MET A 45 23.62 -4.55 -12.93
CA MET A 45 23.24 -4.20 -11.57
C MET A 45 22.22 -3.06 -11.51
N LEU A 46 22.39 -2.01 -12.32
CA LEU A 46 21.43 -0.90 -12.37
C LEU A 46 20.06 -1.37 -12.87
N ALA A 47 20.03 -2.19 -13.91
CA ALA A 47 18.79 -2.75 -14.43
C ALA A 47 18.07 -3.59 -13.37
N LEU A 48 18.80 -4.49 -12.69
CA LEU A 48 18.23 -5.32 -11.63
C LEU A 48 17.74 -4.48 -10.44
N ALA A 49 18.53 -3.49 -10.02
CA ALA A 49 18.13 -2.57 -8.95
C ALA A 49 16.84 -1.82 -9.30
N GLY A 50 16.71 -1.35 -10.55
CA GLY A 50 15.50 -0.72 -11.06
C GLY A 50 14.29 -1.65 -11.02
N VAL A 51 14.43 -2.88 -11.52
CA VAL A 51 13.35 -3.88 -11.50
C VAL A 51 12.89 -4.17 -10.07
N VAL A 52 13.83 -4.39 -9.14
CA VAL A 52 13.50 -4.67 -7.73
C VAL A 52 12.84 -3.47 -7.06
N ALA A 53 13.30 -2.24 -7.31
CA ALA A 53 12.69 -1.03 -6.78
C ALA A 53 11.25 -0.84 -7.29
N PHE A 54 11.02 -1.04 -8.60
CA PHE A 54 9.68 -0.94 -9.19
C PHE A 54 8.75 -2.06 -8.71
N ALA A 55 9.24 -3.29 -8.56
CA ALA A 55 8.49 -4.38 -7.95
C ALA A 55 8.12 -4.07 -6.48
N GLY A 56 9.06 -3.52 -5.71
CA GLY A 56 8.83 -3.07 -4.34
C GLY A 56 7.79 -1.97 -4.25
N LEU A 57 7.80 -1.01 -5.20
CA LEU A 57 6.78 0.05 -5.33
C LEU A 57 5.40 -0.53 -5.66
N ASN A 58 5.34 -1.49 -6.58
CA ASN A 58 4.09 -2.12 -6.98
C ASN A 58 3.47 -2.90 -5.82
N LEU A 59 4.26 -3.74 -5.12
CA LEU A 59 3.80 -4.50 -3.96
C LEU A 59 3.35 -3.61 -2.80
N GLN A 60 4.03 -2.49 -2.55
CA GLN A 60 3.64 -1.54 -1.51
C GLN A 60 2.33 -0.80 -1.85
N THR A 61 2.17 -0.44 -3.12
CA THR A 61 0.96 0.23 -3.62
C THR A 61 -0.23 -0.72 -3.61
N TYR A 62 -0.05 -1.97 -4.06
CA TYR A 62 -1.09 -3.00 -4.00
C TYR A 62 -1.59 -3.23 -2.58
N LYS A 63 -0.68 -3.36 -1.61
CA LYS A 63 -1.04 -3.45 -0.17
C LYS A 63 -1.81 -2.24 0.37
N ARG A 64 -1.71 -1.07 -0.26
CA ARG A 64 -2.51 0.10 0.11
C ARG A 64 -3.91 0.05 -0.50
N LEU A 65 -4.03 -0.44 -1.73
CA LEU A 65 -5.31 -0.56 -2.45
C LEU A 65 -6.17 -1.72 -1.95
N THR A 66 -5.57 -2.85 -1.57
CA THR A 66 -6.31 -4.00 -1.03
C THR A 66 -6.67 -3.88 0.45
N LYS A 67 -6.45 -2.72 1.07
CA LYS A 67 -7.12 -2.44 2.33
C LYS A 67 -8.58 -2.13 2.02
N GLU A 68 -9.38 -3.18 1.81
CA GLU A 68 -10.74 -3.20 2.33
C GLU A 68 -10.60 -2.97 3.84
N ARG A 69 -10.53 -1.70 4.21
CA ARG A 69 -10.40 -1.34 5.60
C ARG A 69 -11.78 -1.57 6.16
N TYR A 70 -11.88 -2.46 7.15
CA TYR A 70 -13.05 -2.56 7.99
C TYR A 70 -13.51 -1.13 8.34
N ALA A 71 -14.72 -0.77 7.90
CA ALA A 71 -15.26 0.59 8.03
C ALA A 71 -16.20 0.67 9.23
N ALA A 72 -17.08 -0.32 9.37
CA ALA A 72 -17.97 -0.48 10.50
C ALA A 72 -18.50 -1.93 10.61
N ASN A 73 -18.91 -2.34 11.81
CA ASN A 73 -19.87 -3.42 12.01
C ASN A 73 -21.25 -2.83 11.85
N ILE A 74 -22.15 -3.52 11.15
CA ILE A 74 -23.55 -3.14 11.08
C ILE A 74 -24.37 -4.37 11.48
N LYS A 75 -25.19 -4.22 12.52
CA LYS A 75 -26.17 -5.23 12.94
C LYS A 75 -27.55 -4.61 12.98
N PHE A 76 -28.53 -5.42 12.59
CA PHE A 76 -29.93 -5.07 12.61
C PHE A 76 -30.66 -6.07 13.51
N GLU A 77 -31.43 -5.55 14.46
CA GLU A 77 -32.27 -6.37 15.34
C GLU A 77 -33.72 -5.90 15.17
N ALA A 78 -34.65 -6.83 14.97
CA ALA A 78 -36.06 -6.48 14.81
C ALA A 78 -36.60 -5.90 16.13
N VAL A 79 -37.38 -4.82 16.02
CA VAL A 79 -38.08 -4.24 17.18
C VAL A 79 -39.30 -5.09 17.49
N GLU A 80 -39.40 -5.58 18.72
CA GLU A 80 -40.50 -6.44 19.15
C GLU A 80 -41.84 -5.69 19.07
N GLY A 81 -42.85 -6.32 18.46
CA GLY A 81 -44.19 -5.74 18.32
C GLY A 81 -44.35 -4.71 17.20
N GLU A 82 -43.27 -4.39 16.46
CA GLU A 82 -43.31 -3.39 15.39
C GLU A 82 -42.93 -3.99 14.02
N ALA A 83 -43.90 -4.02 13.10
CA ALA A 83 -43.64 -4.52 11.75
C ALA A 83 -42.71 -3.57 10.98
N ASN A 84 -41.69 -4.13 10.32
CA ASN A 84 -40.70 -3.40 9.51
C ASN A 84 -39.88 -2.36 10.29
N ALA A 85 -39.63 -2.58 11.59
CA ALA A 85 -38.76 -1.74 12.40
C ALA A 85 -37.53 -2.50 12.87
N TYR A 86 -36.35 -1.89 12.73
CA TYR A 86 -35.07 -2.51 13.07
C TYR A 86 -34.16 -1.55 13.84
N THR A 87 -33.69 -1.98 15.00
CA THR A 87 -32.64 -1.29 15.74
C THR A 87 -31.29 -1.47 15.04
N LEU A 88 -30.57 -0.37 14.84
CA LEU A 88 -29.26 -0.33 14.18
C LEU A 88 -28.13 -0.26 15.23
N ASP A 89 -27.34 -1.33 15.35
CA ASP A 89 -26.06 -1.29 16.08
C ASP A 89 -24.92 -1.14 15.06
N LEU A 90 -24.52 0.11 14.81
CA LEU A 90 -23.39 0.44 13.96
C LEU A 90 -22.19 0.83 14.83
N THR A 91 -21.11 0.06 14.71
CA THR A 91 -19.83 0.34 15.38
C THR A 91 -18.75 0.60 14.33
N PHE A 92 -18.28 1.84 14.24
CA PHE A 92 -17.22 2.24 13.33
C PHE A 92 -15.90 1.54 13.66
N SER A 93 -15.00 1.51 12.67
CA SER A 93 -13.67 0.90 12.79
C SER A 93 -12.77 1.47 13.89
N ASP A 94 -13.08 2.67 14.38
CA ASP A 94 -12.40 3.34 15.49
C ASP A 94 -13.09 3.12 16.85
N GLY A 95 -14.13 2.27 16.90
CA GLY A 95 -14.88 1.93 18.10
C GLY A 95 -16.03 2.88 18.42
N ARG A 96 -16.20 3.99 17.69
CA ARG A 96 -17.36 4.87 17.87
C ARG A 96 -18.64 4.13 17.49
N LYS A 97 -19.70 4.31 18.27
CA LYS A 97 -21.03 3.82 17.94
C LYS A 97 -21.87 4.94 17.33
N LEU A 98 -22.67 4.61 16.32
CA LEU A 98 -23.73 5.50 15.87
C LEU A 98 -24.87 5.44 16.89
N VAL A 99 -25.19 6.58 17.48
CA VAL A 99 -26.28 6.75 18.45
C VAL A 99 -27.01 8.05 18.14
N GLU A 100 -28.29 8.11 18.49
CA GLU A 100 -29.08 9.34 18.44
C GLU A 100 -28.60 10.35 19.51
N ALA A 101 -29.09 11.60 19.45
CA ALA A 101 -28.73 12.65 20.40
C ALA A 101 -29.08 12.32 21.86
N ASN A 102 -30.06 11.43 22.07
CA ASN A 102 -30.47 10.91 23.37
C ASN A 102 -29.62 9.70 23.86
N GLY A 103 -28.66 9.23 23.06
CA GLY A 103 -27.82 8.07 23.34
C GLY A 103 -28.43 6.71 23.00
N ALA A 104 -29.65 6.66 22.46
CA ALA A 104 -30.30 5.43 22.01
C ALA A 104 -29.74 4.96 20.66
N GLN A 105 -29.91 3.67 20.36
CA GLN A 105 -29.62 3.13 19.03
C GLN A 105 -30.70 3.62 18.04
N PRO A 106 -30.32 4.07 16.83
CA PRO A 106 -31.28 4.47 15.83
C PRO A 106 -32.21 3.31 15.45
N VAL A 107 -33.48 3.61 15.19
CA VAL A 107 -34.44 2.64 14.66
C VAL A 107 -34.78 3.00 13.23
N LEU A 108 -34.53 2.08 12.30
CA LEU A 108 -34.90 2.22 10.90
C LEU A 108 -36.29 1.64 10.66
N ARG A 109 -37.14 2.38 9.96
CA ARG A 109 -38.52 1.96 9.66
C ARG A 109 -38.73 1.83 8.15
N GLY A 110 -39.21 0.66 7.73
CA GLY A 110 -39.57 0.39 6.33
C GLY A 110 -38.41 0.59 5.36
N ASN A 111 -38.52 1.60 4.50
CA ASN A 111 -37.56 1.92 3.43
C ASN A 111 -36.72 3.17 3.74
N GLU A 112 -36.58 3.52 5.02
CA GLU A 112 -35.71 4.65 5.41
C GLU A 112 -34.24 4.33 5.11
N PHE A 113 -33.61 5.19 4.31
CA PHE A 113 -32.18 5.14 3.99
C PHE A 113 -31.38 6.32 4.56
N GLU A 114 -32.04 7.28 5.21
CA GLU A 114 -31.41 8.42 5.87
C GLU A 114 -31.71 8.40 7.35
N ILE A 115 -30.67 8.56 8.17
CA ILE A 115 -30.77 8.74 9.61
C ILE A 115 -30.42 10.20 9.86
N GLY A 116 -31.43 11.04 10.08
CA GLY A 116 -31.38 12.46 10.49
C GLY A 116 -30.07 13.21 10.18
N ALA A 117 -30.06 13.94 9.06
CA ALA A 117 -29.00 14.89 8.70
C ALA A 117 -28.86 16.06 9.68
#